data_AF-A0AAU2IQN0-F1
#
_entry.id   AF-A0AAU2IQN0-F1
#
_cell.length_a   1.000
_cell.length_b   1.000
_cell.length_c   1.000
_cell.angle_alpha   90.00
_cell.angle_beta   90.00
_cell.angle_gamma   90.00
#
_symmetry.space_group_name_H-M   'P 1'
#
loop_
_entity.id
_entity.type
_entity.pdbx_description
1 polymer ?
#
loop_
_entity_poly.entity_id
_entity_poly.type
_entity_poly.pdbx_seq_one_letter_code
_entity_poly.pdbx_strand_id
1 'polypeptide(L)'
;MNAVHVRSAEKALNVGTWLIVFGAMLYSVLTVTPLMADHTADRWAWTAPILPLVVDAAVVIVVKLDDVLARLGGHGGRWPVVLRWMTGLMTLALNTADSALKKDLVGMAVHSVAPLLLIVTAETGLAYRRAIAGAVAALEAKQKAERAEREQQARERAERVRAEAREEREYAAQLAREQRDHEARLAREQTEREERRHREEREERERLEAAERTARERREREREHREQERARLEHEARGLAETEARERAVKAERERREREERAADERAALLARGPATGKLPEDEARRIVAAAYAAGFPVRQAAKLSGWSVGWVSTRYAEHREPDADRRADLAIASQ
;
A
#
# COMPACT_ATOMS: atom_id res chain seq x y z
N MET A 1 -4.87 51.30 38.85
CA MET A 1 -4.03 52.31 39.55
C MET A 1 -2.57 51.99 39.28
N ASN A 2 -1.83 52.88 38.63
CA ASN A 2 -0.45 52.60 38.20
C ASN A 2 0.50 52.54 39.40
N ALA A 3 1.40 51.54 39.42
CA ALA A 3 2.39 51.30 40.49
C ALA A 3 3.33 52.50 40.78
N VAL A 4 3.32 53.52 39.92
CA VAL A 4 4.02 54.79 40.09
C VAL A 4 3.28 55.70 41.08
N HIS A 5 1.95 55.74 41.06
CA HIS A 5 1.16 56.55 41.99
C HIS A 5 1.23 56.03 43.43
N VAL A 6 1.29 54.69 43.60
CA VAL A 6 1.45 54.06 44.92
C VAL A 6 2.81 54.43 45.54
N ARG A 7 3.90 54.29 44.79
CA ARG A 7 5.25 54.65 45.27
C ARG A 7 5.41 56.15 45.56
N SER A 8 4.80 57.01 44.75
CA SER A 8 4.82 58.47 45.00
C SER A 8 4.06 58.83 46.28
N ALA A 9 2.90 58.21 46.51
CA ALA A 9 2.11 58.40 47.73
C ALA A 9 2.86 57.93 48.98
N GLU A 10 3.52 56.76 48.93
CA GLU A 10 4.35 56.25 50.03
C GLU A 10 5.53 57.19 50.37
N LYS A 11 6.18 57.76 49.35
CA LYS A 11 7.29 58.70 49.54
C LYS A 11 6.82 60.01 50.18
N ALA A 12 5.70 60.56 49.73
CA ALA A 12 5.12 61.77 50.29
C ALA A 12 4.70 61.57 51.76
N LEU A 13 4.07 60.43 52.09
CA LEU A 13 3.68 60.07 53.46
C LEU A 13 4.90 59.91 54.38
N ASN A 14 5.98 59.30 53.89
CA ASN A 14 7.21 59.17 54.67
C ASN A 14 7.86 60.54 54.95
N VAL A 15 7.94 61.42 53.95
CA VAL A 15 8.50 62.78 54.14
C VAL A 15 7.65 63.59 55.11
N GLY A 16 6.32 63.58 54.97
CA GLY A 16 5.41 64.28 55.87
C GLY A 16 5.51 63.79 57.31
N THR A 17 5.66 62.49 57.53
CA THR A 17 5.83 61.92 58.88
C THR A 17 7.11 62.41 59.54
N TRP A 18 8.23 62.47 58.80
CA TRP A 18 9.50 62.95 59.34
C TRP A 18 9.49 64.45 59.64
N LEU A 19 8.78 65.26 58.85
CA LEU A 19 8.60 66.68 59.13
C LEU A 19 7.83 66.92 60.44
N ILE A 20 6.77 66.14 60.69
CA ILE A 20 6.00 66.22 61.95
C ILE A 20 6.87 65.83 63.15
N VAL A 21 7.63 64.75 63.05
CA VAL A 21 8.56 64.32 64.11
C VAL A 21 9.60 65.41 64.39
N PHE A 22 10.22 65.96 63.35
CA PHE A 22 11.20 67.04 63.49
C PHE A 22 10.61 68.28 64.16
N GLY A 23 9.40 68.69 63.75
CA GLY A 23 8.70 69.82 64.36
C GLY A 23 8.36 69.60 65.84
N ALA A 24 7.92 68.39 66.20
CA ALA A 24 7.65 68.04 67.60
C ALA A 24 8.92 68.05 68.45
N MET A 25 10.03 67.51 67.93
CA MET A 25 11.34 67.55 68.61
C MET A 25 11.83 68.98 68.83
N LEU A 26 11.71 69.83 67.80
CA LEU A 26 12.12 71.23 67.89
C LEU A 26 11.28 71.98 68.93
N TYR A 27 9.96 71.75 68.95
CA TYR A 27 9.07 72.36 69.93
C TYR A 27 9.40 71.91 71.36
N SER A 28 9.63 70.61 71.56
CA SER A 28 10.02 70.01 72.84
C SER A 28 11.34 70.59 73.38
N VAL A 29 12.35 70.74 72.51
CA VAL A 29 13.61 71.40 72.89
C VAL A 29 13.35 72.85 73.29
N LEU A 30 12.54 73.59 72.55
CA LEU A 30 12.26 75.00 72.84
C LEU A 30 11.47 75.21 74.16
N THR A 31 10.61 74.27 74.54
CA THR A 31 9.79 74.38 75.76
C THR A 31 10.46 73.81 77.00
N VAL A 32 11.19 72.69 76.88
CA VAL A 32 11.75 71.97 78.03
C VAL A 32 13.15 72.44 78.39
N THR A 33 13.94 72.95 77.44
CA THR A 33 15.27 73.52 77.72
C THR A 33 15.24 74.65 78.76
N PRO A 34 14.35 75.67 78.68
CA PRO A 34 14.32 76.71 79.71
C PRO A 34 13.91 76.15 81.08
N LEU A 35 12.95 75.23 81.14
CA LEU A 35 12.51 74.59 82.38
C LEU A 35 13.65 73.80 83.08
N MET A 36 14.45 73.09 82.29
CA MET A 36 15.62 72.35 82.78
C MET A 36 16.76 73.28 83.19
N ALA A 37 16.99 74.36 82.43
CA ALA A 37 17.99 75.36 82.79
C ALA A 37 17.69 75.98 84.16
N ASP A 38 16.41 76.24 84.48
CA ASP A 38 16.00 76.79 85.78
C ASP A 38 16.21 75.83 86.97
N HIS A 39 16.28 74.52 86.73
CA HIS A 39 16.43 73.49 87.77
C HIS A 39 17.82 72.85 87.81
N THR A 40 18.72 73.23 86.90
CA THR A 40 20.07 72.68 86.80
C THR A 40 21.07 73.70 87.34
N ALA A 41 22.04 73.26 88.15
CA ALA A 41 23.09 74.16 88.65
C ALA A 41 23.84 74.85 87.47
N ASP A 42 24.15 76.14 87.60
CA ASP A 42 24.68 77.00 86.51
C ASP A 42 25.82 76.37 85.69
N ARG A 43 26.74 75.65 86.34
CA ARG A 43 27.87 74.95 85.69
C ARG A 43 27.45 73.84 84.71
N TRP A 44 26.21 73.37 84.79
CA TRP A 44 25.64 72.28 83.98
C TRP A 44 24.48 72.74 83.08
N ALA A 45 24.13 74.02 83.07
CA ALA A 45 23.03 74.55 82.25
C ALA A 45 23.20 74.26 80.74
N TRP A 46 24.45 74.10 80.27
CA TRP A 46 24.76 73.71 78.89
C TRP A 46 24.21 72.33 78.50
N THR A 47 23.90 71.47 79.48
CA THR A 47 23.30 70.14 79.26
C THR A 47 21.77 70.16 79.16
N ALA A 48 21.12 71.30 79.47
CA ALA A 48 19.66 71.44 79.43
C ALA A 48 18.98 70.97 78.11
N PRO A 49 19.54 71.21 76.89
CA PRO A 49 18.91 70.73 75.66
C PRO A 49 19.14 69.24 75.36
N ILE A 50 20.02 68.55 76.11
CA ILE A 50 20.33 67.13 75.89
C ILE A 50 19.17 66.24 76.34
N LEU A 51 18.57 66.54 77.50
CA LEU A 51 17.52 65.71 78.08
C LEU A 51 16.24 65.66 77.20
N PRO A 52 15.70 66.78 76.68
CA PRO A 52 14.54 66.76 75.77
C PRO A 52 14.82 65.94 74.51
N LEU A 53 16.02 66.09 73.94
CA LEU A 53 16.41 65.38 72.73
C LEU A 53 16.50 63.86 72.94
N VAL A 54 16.99 63.42 74.09
CA VAL A 54 17.03 61.99 74.47
C VAL A 54 15.61 61.43 74.68
N VAL A 55 14.73 62.18 75.35
CA VAL A 55 13.34 61.78 75.57
C VAL A 55 12.60 61.64 74.23
N ASP A 56 12.74 62.62 73.35
CA ASP A 56 12.10 62.57 72.04
C ASP A 56 12.67 61.46 71.16
N ALA A 57 13.99 61.23 71.18
CA ALA A 57 14.61 60.10 70.49
C ALA A 57 14.06 58.76 70.99
N ALA A 58 13.86 58.61 72.31
CA ALA A 58 13.25 57.42 72.88
C ALA A 58 11.80 57.22 72.41
N VAL A 59 10.99 58.29 72.35
CA VAL A 59 9.63 58.24 71.80
C VAL A 59 9.64 57.80 70.34
N VAL A 60 10.52 58.40 69.51
CA VAL A 60 10.64 58.06 68.09
C VAL A 60 11.08 56.61 67.90
N ILE A 61 12.05 56.14 68.68
CA ILE A 61 12.51 54.74 68.64
C ILE A 61 11.37 53.79 69.00
N VAL A 62 10.62 54.04 70.07
CA VAL A 62 9.50 53.18 70.48
C VAL A 62 8.44 53.12 69.38
N VAL A 63 8.04 54.27 68.81
CA VAL A 63 7.04 54.32 67.73
C VAL A 63 7.55 53.65 66.45
N LYS A 64 8.85 53.73 66.14
CA LYS A 64 9.46 53.10 64.96
C LYS A 64 9.71 51.60 65.13
N LEU A 65 10.03 51.16 66.33
CA LEU A 65 10.24 49.73 66.62
C LEU A 65 8.94 48.94 66.38
N ASP A 66 7.80 49.53 66.72
CA ASP A 66 6.47 48.97 66.43
C ASP A 66 6.18 48.85 64.91
N ASP A 67 6.65 49.81 64.09
CA ASP A 67 6.53 49.76 62.63
C ASP A 67 7.35 48.60 62.04
N VAL A 68 8.54 48.34 62.58
CA VAL A 68 9.40 47.24 62.14
C VAL A 68 8.84 45.88 62.60
N LEU A 69 8.36 45.78 63.83
CA LEU A 69 7.75 44.55 64.37
C LEU A 69 6.47 44.16 63.62
N ALA A 70 5.60 45.14 63.31
CA ALA A 70 4.39 44.88 62.53
C ALA A 70 4.69 44.41 61.10
N ARG A 71 5.78 44.91 60.48
CA ARG A 71 6.22 44.49 59.14
C ARG A 71 6.81 43.08 59.12
N LEU A 72 7.40 42.63 60.23
CA LEU A 72 7.99 41.30 60.37
C LEU A 72 6.97 40.24 60.81
N GLY A 73 5.68 40.58 60.91
CA GLY A 73 4.63 39.65 61.33
C GLY A 73 4.67 39.28 62.82
N GLY A 74 5.47 39.99 63.61
CA GLY A 74 5.62 39.78 65.04
C GLY A 74 4.58 40.59 65.83
N HIS A 75 3.85 39.93 66.72
CA HIS A 75 3.03 40.61 67.71
C HIS A 75 3.95 40.99 68.87
N GLY A 76 4.35 42.26 68.98
CA GLY A 76 5.19 42.75 70.09
C GLY A 76 4.56 42.65 71.50
N GLY A 77 3.43 41.95 71.64
CA GLY A 77 2.68 41.84 72.88
C GLY A 77 2.05 43.15 73.31
N ARG A 78 1.69 43.25 74.59
CA ARG A 78 1.09 44.46 75.19
C ARG A 78 2.14 45.46 75.67
N TRP A 79 3.41 45.07 75.75
CA TRP A 79 4.50 45.89 76.30
C TRP A 79 4.79 47.18 75.53
N PRO A 80 4.79 47.21 74.18
CA PRO A 80 5.00 48.46 73.45
C PRO A 80 3.87 49.47 73.66
N VAL A 81 2.63 48.98 73.84
CA VAL A 81 1.49 49.84 74.20
C VAL A 81 1.71 50.45 75.58
N VAL A 82 2.10 49.64 76.58
CA VAL A 82 2.39 50.13 77.94
C VAL A 82 3.52 51.16 77.93
N LEU A 83 4.62 50.88 77.21
CA LEU A 83 5.75 51.80 77.08
C LEU A 83 5.34 53.13 76.44
N ARG A 84 4.54 53.09 75.37
CA ARG A 84 4.06 54.29 74.68
C ARG A 84 3.17 55.16 75.57
N TRP A 85 2.24 54.55 76.29
CA TRP A 85 1.37 55.28 77.23
C TRP A 85 2.18 55.86 78.40
N MET A 86 3.12 55.11 78.94
CA MET A 86 3.99 55.59 80.02
C MET A 86 4.82 56.79 79.58
N THR A 87 5.49 56.70 78.41
CA THR A 87 6.30 57.81 77.89
C THR A 87 5.44 59.00 77.51
N GLY A 88 4.28 58.78 76.87
CA GLY A 88 3.35 59.86 76.51
C GLY A 88 2.80 60.61 77.73
N LEU A 89 2.43 59.89 78.79
CA LEU A 89 1.97 60.49 80.05
C LEU A 89 3.10 61.26 80.75
N MET A 90 4.33 60.76 80.70
CA MET A 90 5.49 61.46 81.26
C MET A 90 5.80 62.75 80.50
N THR A 91 5.73 62.73 79.16
CA THR A 91 5.87 63.95 78.33
C THR A 91 4.74 64.95 78.59
N LEU A 92 3.50 64.49 78.76
CA LEU A 92 2.37 65.35 79.13
C LEU A 92 2.60 66.00 80.49
N ALA A 93 3.03 65.21 81.49
CA ALA A 93 3.32 65.72 82.83
C ALA A 93 4.43 66.77 82.80
N LEU A 94 5.54 66.53 82.08
CA LEU A 94 6.63 67.49 81.97
C LEU A 94 6.22 68.80 81.28
N ASN A 95 5.42 68.72 80.21
CA ASN A 95 4.98 69.91 79.48
C ASN A 95 3.93 70.72 80.26
N THR A 96 3.14 70.08 81.13
CA THR A 96 2.09 70.75 81.91
C THR A 96 2.51 71.10 83.33
N ALA A 97 3.62 70.55 83.84
CA ALA A 97 4.07 70.70 85.23
C ALA A 97 4.27 72.16 85.64
N ASP A 98 4.97 72.96 84.82
CA ASP A 98 5.24 74.37 85.15
C ASP A 98 3.94 75.21 85.21
N SER A 99 3.04 75.03 84.23
CA SER A 99 1.72 75.67 84.24
C SER A 99 0.85 75.19 85.40
N ALA A 100 0.92 73.90 85.75
CA ALA A 100 0.19 73.32 86.88
C ALA A 100 0.66 73.90 88.22
N LEU A 101 1.97 74.04 88.41
CA LEU A 101 2.57 74.63 89.61
C LEU A 101 2.18 76.11 89.75
N LYS A 102 2.07 76.84 88.64
CA LYS A 102 1.61 78.24 88.59
C LYS A 102 0.08 78.41 88.64
N LYS A 103 -0.68 77.30 88.70
CA LYS A 103 -2.16 77.26 88.63
C LYS A 103 -2.73 77.92 87.36
N ASP A 104 -1.96 77.94 86.27
CA ASP A 104 -2.38 78.46 84.97
C ASP A 104 -3.08 77.36 84.16
N LEU A 105 -4.42 77.38 84.20
CA LEU A 105 -5.26 76.44 83.46
C LEU A 105 -5.13 76.62 81.95
N VAL A 106 -4.86 77.84 81.46
CA VAL A 106 -4.72 78.11 80.03
C VAL A 106 -3.38 77.57 79.53
N GLY A 107 -2.30 77.81 80.27
CA GLY A 107 -0.99 77.21 79.99
C GLY A 107 -1.04 75.69 79.99
N MET A 108 -1.71 75.08 80.98
CA MET A 108 -1.90 73.62 81.02
C MET A 108 -2.64 73.11 79.78
N ALA A 109 -3.72 73.79 79.37
CA ALA A 109 -4.46 73.41 78.17
C ALA A 109 -3.58 73.50 76.92
N VAL A 110 -2.90 74.63 76.70
CA VAL A 110 -2.05 74.85 75.51
C VAL A 110 -0.91 73.83 75.44
N HIS A 111 -0.22 73.58 76.54
CA HIS A 111 0.91 72.65 76.59
C HIS A 111 0.49 71.17 76.58
N SER A 112 -0.78 70.85 76.83
CA SER A 112 -1.33 69.49 76.70
C SER A 112 -1.67 69.09 75.26
N VAL A 113 -1.94 70.06 74.37
CA VAL A 113 -2.43 69.80 73.01
C VAL A 113 -1.45 68.96 72.20
N ALA A 114 -0.17 69.33 72.17
CA ALA A 114 0.82 68.64 71.36
C ALA A 114 1.08 67.19 71.83
N PRO A 115 1.29 66.92 73.14
CA PRO A 115 1.43 65.54 73.64
C PRO A 115 0.17 64.68 73.41
N LEU A 116 -1.02 65.24 73.63
CA LEU A 116 -2.27 64.50 73.41
C LEU A 116 -2.46 64.16 71.92
N LEU A 117 -2.20 65.10 71.01
CA LEU A 117 -2.21 64.81 69.58
C LEU A 117 -1.19 63.74 69.20
N LEU A 118 0.01 63.74 69.79
CA LEU A 118 1.02 62.72 69.51
C LEU A 118 0.56 61.32 69.94
N ILE A 119 -0.01 61.18 71.15
CA ILE A 119 -0.54 59.91 71.65
C ILE A 119 -1.68 59.41 70.74
N VAL A 120 -2.67 60.27 70.44
CA VAL A 120 -3.82 59.91 69.59
C VAL A 120 -3.37 59.54 68.18
N THR A 121 -2.43 60.30 67.60
CA THR A 121 -1.92 60.03 66.24
C THR A 121 -1.12 58.73 66.20
N ALA A 122 -0.39 58.39 67.27
CA ALA A 122 0.33 57.13 67.36
C ALA A 122 -0.61 55.91 67.45
N GLU A 123 -1.68 55.99 68.25
CA GLU A 123 -2.66 54.90 68.37
C GLU A 123 -3.50 54.72 67.10
N THR A 124 -4.00 55.83 66.54
CA THR A 124 -4.75 55.78 65.27
C THR A 124 -3.86 55.30 64.12
N GLY A 125 -2.60 55.75 64.07
CA GLY A 125 -1.63 55.31 63.07
C GLY A 125 -1.39 53.80 63.09
N LEU A 126 -1.35 53.18 64.28
CA LEU A 126 -1.21 51.73 64.41
C LEU A 126 -2.44 50.96 63.91
N ALA A 127 -3.65 51.45 64.24
CA ALA A 127 -4.90 50.86 63.78
C ALA A 127 -5.02 50.92 62.24
N TYR A 128 -4.73 52.08 61.64
CA TYR A 128 -4.71 52.23 60.18
C TYR A 128 -3.68 51.32 59.52
N ARG A 129 -2.47 51.21 60.06
CA ARG A 129 -1.44 50.31 59.51
C ARG A 129 -1.85 48.84 59.56
N ARG A 130 -2.45 48.38 60.64
CA ARG A 130 -2.98 47.00 60.75
C ARG A 130 -4.09 46.75 59.72
N ALA A 131 -5.01 47.69 59.56
CA ALA A 131 -6.08 47.59 58.57
C ALA A 131 -5.53 47.55 57.13
N ILE A 132 -4.55 48.40 56.82
CA ILE A 132 -3.87 48.42 55.51
C ILE A 132 -3.11 47.11 55.26
N ALA A 133 -2.33 46.64 56.23
CA ALA A 133 -1.59 45.38 56.11
C ALA A 133 -2.53 44.19 55.89
N GLY A 134 -3.65 44.13 56.62
CA GLY A 134 -4.69 43.11 56.42
C GLY A 134 -5.33 43.20 55.02
N ALA A 135 -5.64 44.40 54.54
CA ALA A 135 -6.20 44.60 53.21
C ALA A 135 -5.22 44.20 52.09
N VAL A 136 -3.93 44.51 52.24
CA VAL A 136 -2.88 44.12 51.30
C VAL A 136 -2.72 42.59 51.27
N ALA A 137 -2.64 41.95 52.44
CA ALA A 137 -2.53 40.49 52.52
C ALA A 137 -3.74 39.78 51.90
N ALA A 138 -4.96 40.30 52.14
CA ALA A 138 -6.17 39.76 51.53
C ALA A 138 -6.17 39.91 50.00
N LEU A 139 -5.69 41.05 49.49
CA LEU A 139 -5.56 41.29 48.05
C LEU A 139 -4.53 40.36 47.41
N GLU A 140 -3.37 40.17 48.03
CA GLU A 140 -2.33 39.25 47.57
C GLU A 140 -2.83 37.79 47.56
N ALA A 141 -3.54 37.37 48.61
CA ALA A 141 -4.15 36.04 48.67
C ALA A 141 -5.17 35.83 47.53
N LYS A 142 -6.03 36.82 47.27
CA LYS A 142 -6.99 36.79 46.16
C LYS A 142 -6.29 36.72 44.80
N GLN A 143 -5.25 37.51 44.58
CA GLN A 143 -4.48 37.49 43.34
C GLN A 143 -3.76 36.14 43.14
N LYS A 144 -3.23 35.54 44.20
CA LYS A 144 -2.59 34.23 44.15
C LYS A 144 -3.61 33.13 43.80
N ALA A 145 -4.81 33.17 44.41
CA ALA A 145 -5.90 32.25 44.08
C ALA A 145 -6.35 32.38 42.63
N GLU A 146 -6.59 33.61 42.14
CA GLU A 146 -6.99 33.86 40.75
C GLU A 146 -5.93 33.40 39.74
N ARG A 147 -4.65 33.57 40.05
CA ARG A 147 -3.55 33.05 39.21
C ARG A 147 -3.54 31.52 39.19
N ALA A 148 -3.72 30.87 40.34
CA ALA A 148 -3.78 29.41 40.42
C ALA A 148 -4.97 28.84 39.64
N GLU A 149 -6.15 29.46 39.75
CA GLU A 149 -7.33 29.08 38.97
C GLU A 149 -7.10 29.24 37.46
N ARG A 150 -6.52 30.35 37.02
CA ARG A 150 -6.19 30.56 35.61
C ARG A 150 -5.18 29.55 35.09
N GLU A 151 -4.17 29.20 35.88
CA GLU A 151 -3.18 28.20 35.51
C GLU A 151 -3.81 26.80 35.43
N GLN A 152 -4.68 26.44 36.37
CA GLN A 152 -5.41 25.19 36.34
C GLN A 152 -6.34 25.10 35.12
N GLN A 153 -7.12 26.16 34.83
CA GLN A 153 -7.96 26.21 33.64
C GLN A 153 -7.15 26.11 32.34
N ALA A 154 -5.96 26.71 32.28
CA ALA A 154 -5.08 26.60 31.12
C ALA A 154 -4.54 25.17 30.95
N ARG A 155 -4.17 24.50 32.05
CA ARG A 155 -3.75 23.09 32.05
C ARG A 155 -4.88 22.17 31.58
N GLU A 156 -6.08 22.32 32.13
CA GLU A 156 -7.26 21.53 31.75
C GLU A 156 -7.61 21.71 30.26
N ARG A 157 -7.56 22.94 29.72
CA ARG A 157 -7.76 23.18 28.29
C ARG A 157 -6.69 22.51 27.44
N ALA A 158 -5.42 22.60 27.84
CA ALA A 158 -4.32 21.97 27.12
C ALA A 158 -4.43 20.43 27.12
N GLU A 159 -4.90 19.84 28.22
CA GLU A 159 -5.16 18.41 28.32
C GLU A 159 -6.32 17.97 27.43
N ARG A 160 -7.43 18.72 27.39
CA ARG A 160 -8.56 18.44 26.48
C ARG A 160 -8.14 18.46 25.02
N VAL A 161 -7.41 19.48 24.59
CA VAL A 161 -6.89 19.57 23.22
C VAL A 161 -5.97 18.38 22.89
N ARG A 162 -5.15 17.93 23.85
CA ARG A 162 -4.30 16.75 23.66
C ARG A 162 -5.10 15.45 23.60
N ALA A 163 -6.18 15.33 24.35
CA ALA A 163 -7.07 14.17 24.33
C ALA A 163 -7.83 14.10 22.99
N GLU A 164 -8.45 15.20 22.56
CA GLU A 164 -9.14 15.32 21.27
C GLU A 164 -8.19 14.99 20.10
N ALA A 165 -6.94 15.50 20.13
CA ALA A 165 -5.94 15.18 19.11
C ALA A 165 -5.49 13.71 19.11
N ARG A 166 -5.61 12.98 20.23
CA ARG A 166 -5.35 11.53 20.28
C ARG A 166 -6.53 10.76 19.71
N GLU A 167 -7.74 11.10 20.11
CA GLU A 167 -8.97 10.50 19.61
C GLU A 167 -9.09 10.67 18.09
N GLU A 168 -8.78 11.86 17.56
CA GLU A 168 -8.81 12.11 16.11
C GLU A 168 -7.77 11.25 15.36
N ARG A 169 -6.57 11.07 15.92
CA ARG A 169 -5.54 10.20 15.32
C ARG A 169 -5.95 8.73 15.35
N GLU A 170 -6.55 8.28 16.43
CA GLU A 170 -7.05 6.91 16.56
C GLU A 170 -8.20 6.65 15.60
N TYR A 171 -9.16 7.58 15.49
CA TYR A 171 -10.26 7.51 14.54
C TYR A 171 -9.75 7.51 13.09
N ALA A 172 -8.81 8.39 12.74
CA ALA A 172 -8.19 8.42 11.42
C ALA A 172 -7.43 7.12 11.11
N ALA A 173 -6.71 6.57 12.10
CA ALA A 173 -6.00 5.29 11.94
C ALA A 173 -6.97 4.12 11.77
N GLN A 174 -8.10 4.12 12.46
CA GLN A 174 -9.16 3.13 12.29
C GLN A 174 -9.77 3.22 10.89
N LEU A 175 -10.15 4.42 10.45
CA LEU A 175 -10.72 4.64 9.12
C LEU A 175 -9.75 4.19 8.01
N ALA A 176 -8.45 4.48 8.15
CA ALA A 176 -7.42 4.03 7.22
C ALA A 176 -7.19 2.51 7.23
N ARG A 177 -7.48 1.80 8.34
CA ARG A 177 -7.49 0.33 8.37
C ARG A 177 -8.72 -0.22 7.66
N GLU A 178 -9.89 0.33 7.95
CA GLU A 178 -11.14 -0.09 7.33
C GLU A 178 -11.12 0.11 5.81
N GLN A 179 -10.56 1.23 5.33
CA GLN A 179 -10.35 1.48 3.90
C GLN A 179 -9.42 0.45 3.27
N ARG A 180 -8.25 0.18 3.86
CA ARG A 180 -7.31 -0.83 3.35
C ARG A 180 -7.91 -2.23 3.35
N ASP A 181 -8.70 -2.59 4.36
CA ASP A 181 -9.39 -3.87 4.43
C ASP A 181 -10.52 -3.97 3.39
N HIS A 182 -11.22 -2.87 3.12
CA HIS A 182 -12.21 -2.81 2.05
C HIS A 182 -11.55 -2.95 0.67
N GLU A 183 -10.48 -2.19 0.40
CA GLU A 183 -9.70 -2.28 -0.83
C GLU A 183 -9.10 -3.69 -1.02
N ALA A 184 -8.56 -4.29 0.04
CA ALA A 184 -8.05 -5.66 -0.01
C ALA A 184 -9.15 -6.69 -0.30
N ARG A 185 -10.36 -6.50 0.23
CA ARG A 185 -11.52 -7.36 -0.10
C ARG A 185 -11.93 -7.21 -1.55
N LEU A 186 -12.02 -5.97 -2.06
CA LEU A 186 -12.33 -5.72 -3.46
C LEU A 186 -11.27 -6.31 -4.40
N ALA A 187 -9.99 -6.17 -4.07
CA ALA A 187 -8.90 -6.75 -4.84
C ALA A 187 -8.97 -8.28 -4.87
N ARG A 188 -9.21 -8.93 -3.72
CA ARG A 188 -9.40 -10.39 -3.65
C ARG A 188 -10.60 -10.85 -4.48
N GLU A 189 -11.72 -10.13 -4.38
CA GLU A 189 -12.91 -10.45 -5.16
C GLU A 189 -12.67 -10.31 -6.68
N GLN A 190 -11.92 -9.28 -7.10
CA GLN A 190 -11.51 -9.11 -8.49
C GLN A 190 -10.60 -10.26 -8.96
N THR A 191 -9.56 -10.60 -8.19
CA THR A 191 -8.67 -11.73 -8.52
C THR A 191 -9.45 -13.05 -8.57
N GLU A 192 -10.38 -13.29 -7.64
CA GLU A 192 -11.19 -14.52 -7.64
C GLU A 192 -12.14 -14.60 -8.86
N ARG A 193 -12.69 -13.45 -9.30
CA ARG A 193 -13.48 -13.36 -10.53
C ARG A 193 -12.63 -13.61 -11.77
N GLU A 194 -11.43 -13.06 -11.84
CA GLU A 194 -10.48 -13.27 -12.93
C GLU A 194 -10.00 -14.73 -12.99
N GLU A 195 -9.67 -15.33 -11.84
CA GLU A 195 -9.31 -16.75 -11.75
C GLU A 195 -10.47 -17.66 -12.15
N ARG A 196 -11.72 -17.30 -11.80
CA ARG A 196 -12.91 -18.02 -12.28
C ARG A 196 -13.03 -17.93 -13.80
N ARG A 197 -12.90 -16.74 -14.38
CA ARG A 197 -12.91 -16.55 -15.84
C ARG A 197 -11.81 -17.35 -16.53
N HIS A 198 -10.59 -17.31 -16.00
CA HIS A 198 -9.48 -18.08 -16.56
C HIS A 198 -9.68 -19.60 -16.43
N ARG A 199 -10.31 -20.08 -15.36
CA ARG A 199 -10.69 -21.50 -15.23
C ARG A 199 -11.76 -21.87 -16.25
N GLU A 200 -12.81 -21.07 -16.37
CA GLU A 200 -13.88 -21.27 -17.37
C GLU A 200 -13.33 -21.26 -18.80
N GLU A 201 -12.45 -20.32 -19.15
CA GLU A 201 -11.80 -20.26 -20.47
C GLU A 201 -10.91 -21.48 -20.73
N ARG A 202 -10.18 -21.98 -19.72
CA ARG A 202 -9.37 -23.19 -19.85
C ARG A 202 -10.24 -24.42 -20.03
N GLU A 203 -11.31 -24.55 -19.24
CA GLU A 203 -12.26 -25.65 -19.39
C GLU A 203 -12.96 -25.60 -20.74
N GLU A 204 -13.33 -24.42 -21.25
CA GLU A 204 -13.92 -24.27 -22.58
C GLU A 204 -12.93 -24.67 -23.68
N ARG A 205 -11.68 -24.21 -23.59
CA ARG A 205 -10.61 -24.64 -24.52
C ARG A 205 -10.38 -26.15 -24.47
N GLU A 206 -10.29 -26.74 -23.29
CA GLU A 206 -10.14 -28.18 -23.13
C GLU A 206 -11.33 -28.96 -23.70
N ARG A 207 -12.57 -28.46 -23.52
CA ARG A 207 -13.78 -29.04 -24.13
C ARG A 207 -13.75 -28.92 -25.65
N LEU A 208 -13.34 -27.78 -26.19
CA LEU A 208 -13.21 -27.57 -27.64
C LEU A 208 -12.12 -28.48 -28.23
N GLU A 209 -10.95 -28.58 -27.59
CA GLU A 209 -9.87 -29.47 -28.00
C GLU A 209 -10.26 -30.95 -27.88
N ALA A 210 -10.98 -31.34 -26.83
CA ALA A 210 -11.52 -32.69 -26.69
C ALA A 210 -12.57 -33.00 -27.76
N ALA A 211 -13.47 -32.06 -28.07
CA ALA A 211 -14.44 -32.20 -29.15
C ALA A 211 -13.74 -32.30 -30.51
N GLU A 212 -12.69 -31.51 -30.74
CA GLU A 212 -11.91 -31.55 -31.97
C GLU A 212 -11.14 -32.88 -32.10
N ARG A 213 -10.50 -33.36 -31.02
CA ARG A 213 -9.85 -34.68 -30.99
C ARG A 213 -10.84 -35.79 -31.31
N THR A 214 -12.00 -35.80 -30.65
CA THR A 214 -13.04 -36.80 -30.91
C THR A 214 -13.55 -36.72 -32.36
N ALA A 215 -13.68 -35.51 -32.92
CA ALA A 215 -14.07 -35.32 -34.32
C ALA A 215 -12.99 -35.79 -35.31
N ARG A 216 -11.71 -35.53 -35.01
CA ARG A 216 -10.57 -36.01 -35.80
C ARG A 216 -10.48 -37.53 -35.77
N GLU A 217 -10.57 -38.14 -34.59
CA GLU A 217 -10.60 -39.61 -34.45
C GLU A 217 -11.78 -40.22 -35.20
N ARG A 218 -12.98 -39.60 -35.15
CA ARG A 218 -14.13 -40.08 -35.92
C ARG A 218 -13.88 -40.01 -37.42
N ARG A 219 -13.27 -38.92 -37.91
CA ARG A 219 -12.90 -38.77 -39.33
C ARG A 219 -11.81 -39.76 -39.74
N GLU A 220 -10.83 -40.03 -38.88
CA GLU A 220 -9.79 -41.03 -39.14
C GLU A 220 -10.37 -42.44 -39.17
N ARG A 221 -11.17 -42.84 -38.19
CA ARG A 221 -11.87 -44.14 -38.21
C ARG A 221 -12.78 -44.30 -39.43
N GLU A 222 -13.44 -43.23 -39.86
CA GLU A 222 -14.27 -43.23 -41.08
C GLU A 222 -13.41 -43.36 -42.35
N ARG A 223 -12.23 -42.74 -42.40
CA ARG A 223 -11.26 -42.91 -43.50
C ARG A 223 -10.69 -44.33 -43.52
N GLU A 224 -10.25 -44.85 -42.37
CA GLU A 224 -9.75 -46.22 -42.23
C GLU A 224 -10.82 -47.24 -42.63
N HIS A 225 -12.08 -47.04 -42.20
CA HIS A 225 -13.17 -47.91 -42.62
C HIS A 225 -13.39 -47.87 -44.14
N ARG A 226 -13.39 -46.67 -44.75
CA ARG A 226 -13.50 -46.52 -46.21
C ARG A 226 -12.32 -47.13 -46.97
N GLU A 227 -11.11 -47.01 -46.44
CA GLU A 227 -9.91 -47.60 -47.02
C GLU A 227 -9.91 -49.12 -46.90
N GLN A 228 -10.31 -49.67 -45.76
CA GLN A 228 -10.48 -51.12 -45.57
C GLN A 228 -11.58 -51.68 -46.47
N GLU A 229 -12.69 -50.97 -46.62
CA GLU A 229 -13.78 -51.35 -47.52
C GLU A 229 -13.33 -51.32 -48.99
N ARG A 230 -12.62 -50.26 -49.41
CA ARG A 230 -12.00 -50.20 -50.74
C ARG A 230 -10.98 -51.31 -50.97
N ALA A 231 -10.13 -51.59 -50.00
CA ALA A 231 -9.13 -52.65 -50.09
C ALA A 231 -9.78 -54.03 -50.18
N ARG A 232 -10.87 -54.30 -49.44
CA ARG A 232 -11.65 -55.53 -49.56
C ARG A 232 -12.26 -55.67 -50.96
N LEU A 233 -12.92 -54.63 -51.45
CA LEU A 233 -13.52 -54.63 -52.79
C LEU A 233 -12.47 -54.79 -53.89
N GLU A 234 -11.31 -54.16 -53.75
CA GLU A 234 -10.20 -54.32 -54.69
C GLU A 234 -9.60 -55.73 -54.65
N HIS A 235 -9.48 -56.32 -53.46
CA HIS A 235 -8.96 -57.68 -53.31
C HIS A 235 -9.93 -58.73 -53.88
N GLU A 236 -11.24 -58.53 -53.70
CA GLU A 236 -12.30 -59.35 -54.31
C GLU A 236 -12.32 -59.18 -55.83
N ALA A 237 -12.21 -57.95 -56.34
CA ALA A 237 -12.15 -57.67 -57.78
C ALA A 237 -10.90 -58.30 -58.45
N ARG A 238 -9.73 -58.22 -57.78
CA ARG A 238 -8.51 -58.90 -58.24
C ARG A 238 -8.65 -60.41 -58.23
N GLY A 239 -9.29 -60.98 -57.20
CA GLY A 239 -9.59 -62.41 -57.13
C GLY A 239 -10.46 -62.88 -58.30
N LEU A 240 -11.54 -62.16 -58.60
CA LEU A 240 -12.44 -62.46 -59.72
C LEU A 240 -11.74 -62.32 -61.08
N ALA A 241 -10.95 -61.27 -61.27
CA ALA A 241 -10.19 -61.06 -62.50
C ALA A 241 -9.13 -62.15 -62.73
N GLU A 242 -8.48 -62.62 -61.67
CA GLU A 242 -7.50 -63.70 -61.76
C GLU A 242 -8.14 -65.05 -62.08
N THR A 243 -9.31 -65.35 -61.50
CA THR A 243 -10.08 -66.55 -61.86
C THR A 243 -10.56 -66.52 -63.30
N GLU A 244 -11.08 -65.39 -63.78
CA GLU A 244 -11.49 -65.25 -65.18
C GLU A 244 -10.31 -65.34 -66.16
N ALA A 245 -9.15 -64.77 -65.80
CA ALA A 245 -7.95 -64.86 -66.63
C ALA A 245 -7.44 -66.31 -66.76
N ARG A 246 -7.46 -67.07 -65.65
CA ARG A 246 -7.08 -68.49 -65.64
C ARG A 246 -8.05 -69.34 -66.48
N GLU A 247 -9.35 -69.09 -66.39
CA GLU A 247 -10.35 -69.80 -67.21
C GLU A 247 -10.19 -69.51 -68.71
N ARG A 248 -9.95 -68.25 -69.08
CA ARG A 248 -9.70 -67.87 -70.48
C ARG A 248 -8.40 -68.49 -71.02
N ALA A 249 -7.35 -68.56 -70.22
CA ALA A 249 -6.08 -69.19 -70.60
C ALA A 249 -6.23 -70.70 -70.84
N VAL A 250 -6.93 -71.41 -69.93
CA VAL A 250 -7.19 -72.85 -70.06
C VAL A 250 -8.05 -73.15 -71.30
N LYS A 251 -9.05 -72.31 -71.59
CA LYS A 251 -9.89 -72.47 -72.78
C LYS A 251 -9.12 -72.23 -74.08
N ALA A 252 -8.26 -71.22 -74.12
CA ALA A 252 -7.42 -70.92 -75.28
C ALA A 252 -6.38 -72.02 -75.57
N GLU A 253 -5.80 -72.63 -74.53
CA GLU A 253 -4.86 -73.74 -74.69
C GLU A 253 -5.52 -75.00 -75.24
N ARG A 254 -6.75 -75.29 -74.79
CA ARG A 254 -7.55 -76.43 -75.29
C ARG A 254 -7.94 -76.27 -76.75
N GLU A 255 -8.41 -75.09 -77.15
CA GLU A 255 -8.75 -74.79 -78.55
C GLU A 255 -7.54 -74.87 -79.48
N ARG A 256 -6.34 -74.50 -79.00
CA ARG A 256 -5.11 -74.57 -79.79
C ARG A 256 -4.67 -76.00 -80.02
N ARG A 257 -4.70 -76.87 -79.00
CA ARG A 257 -4.38 -78.31 -79.14
C ARG A 257 -5.32 -79.00 -80.14
N GLU A 258 -6.61 -78.74 -80.07
CA GLU A 258 -7.60 -79.35 -80.98
C GLU A 258 -7.46 -78.93 -82.45
N ARG A 259 -6.85 -77.77 -82.73
CA ARG A 259 -6.55 -77.32 -84.10
C ARG A 259 -5.27 -77.96 -84.64
N GLU A 260 -4.26 -78.09 -83.81
CA GLU A 260 -2.98 -78.72 -84.17
C GLU A 260 -3.16 -80.23 -84.46
N GLU A 261 -4.02 -80.91 -83.71
CA GLU A 261 -4.31 -82.35 -83.88
C GLU A 261 -5.06 -82.62 -85.21
N ARG A 262 -6.10 -81.83 -85.52
CA ARG A 262 -6.85 -81.93 -86.79
C ARG A 262 -5.98 -81.69 -88.03
N ALA A 263 -5.05 -80.74 -87.96
CA ALA A 263 -4.12 -80.45 -89.05
C ALA A 263 -3.09 -81.57 -89.26
N ALA A 264 -2.73 -82.31 -88.21
CA ALA A 264 -1.81 -83.45 -88.31
C ALA A 264 -2.49 -84.66 -88.99
N ASP A 265 -3.75 -84.94 -88.66
CA ASP A 265 -4.52 -86.06 -89.24
C ASP A 265 -4.80 -85.86 -90.74
N GLU A 266 -5.18 -84.64 -91.14
CA GLU A 266 -5.42 -84.30 -92.55
C GLU A 266 -4.14 -84.42 -93.39
N ARG A 267 -2.98 -84.05 -92.81
CA ARG A 267 -1.66 -84.21 -93.43
C ARG A 267 -1.28 -85.68 -93.61
N ALA A 268 -1.54 -86.52 -92.61
CA ALA A 268 -1.25 -87.95 -92.67
C ALA A 268 -2.08 -88.64 -93.77
N ALA A 269 -3.35 -88.28 -93.90
CA ALA A 269 -4.24 -88.81 -94.94
C ALA A 269 -3.75 -88.48 -96.37
N LEU A 270 -3.25 -87.26 -96.60
CA LEU A 270 -2.74 -86.83 -97.91
C LEU A 270 -1.44 -87.55 -98.32
N LEU A 271 -0.61 -87.92 -97.35
CA LEU A 271 0.69 -88.57 -97.60
C LEU A 271 0.58 -90.11 -97.71
N ALA A 272 -0.46 -90.72 -97.17
CA ALA A 272 -0.70 -92.17 -97.22
C ALA A 272 -1.21 -92.68 -98.59
N ARG A 273 -1.56 -91.79 -99.52
CA ARG A 273 -2.27 -92.11 -100.77
C ARG A 273 -1.44 -92.83 -101.85
N GLY A 274 -0.17 -93.16 -101.56
CA GLY A 274 0.72 -93.88 -102.47
C GLY A 274 1.18 -93.07 -103.70
N PRO A 275 2.08 -93.60 -104.55
CA PRO A 275 2.56 -92.90 -105.73
C PRO A 275 1.42 -92.66 -106.73
N ALA A 276 1.27 -91.45 -107.24
CA ALA A 276 0.22 -91.13 -108.21
C ALA A 276 0.49 -91.87 -109.53
N THR A 277 -0.53 -92.57 -110.03
CA THR A 277 -0.50 -93.30 -111.31
C THR A 277 -0.57 -92.38 -112.54
N GLY A 278 -0.79 -91.08 -112.33
CA GLY A 278 -0.81 -90.03 -113.34
C GLY A 278 -0.75 -88.64 -112.71
N LYS A 279 -0.76 -87.58 -113.53
CA LYS A 279 -0.68 -86.19 -113.05
C LYS A 279 -1.98 -85.79 -112.34
N LEU A 280 -1.92 -85.49 -111.04
CA LEU A 280 -3.08 -85.06 -110.24
C LEU A 280 -3.54 -83.63 -110.57
N PRO A 281 -4.77 -83.22 -110.22
CA PRO A 281 -5.20 -81.82 -110.28
C PRO A 281 -4.27 -80.90 -109.48
N GLU A 282 -4.05 -79.67 -109.97
CA GLU A 282 -3.06 -78.77 -109.38
C GLU A 282 -3.32 -78.46 -107.90
N ASP A 283 -4.56 -78.21 -107.50
CA ASP A 283 -4.93 -77.92 -106.11
C ASP A 283 -4.67 -79.10 -105.16
N GLU A 284 -4.81 -80.32 -105.67
CA GLU A 284 -4.51 -81.55 -104.91
C GLU A 284 -3.00 -81.79 -104.85
N ALA A 285 -2.30 -81.59 -105.96
CA ALA A 285 -0.84 -81.64 -106.01
C ALA A 285 -0.20 -80.59 -105.08
N ARG A 286 -0.72 -79.36 -105.02
CA ARG A 286 -0.25 -78.31 -104.09
C ARG A 286 -0.44 -78.73 -102.64
N ARG A 287 -1.60 -79.29 -102.27
CA ARG A 287 -1.85 -79.79 -100.90
C ARG A 287 -0.92 -80.95 -100.51
N ILE A 288 -0.69 -81.89 -101.42
CA ILE A 288 0.26 -83.00 -101.21
C ILE A 288 1.69 -82.48 -101.09
N VAL A 289 2.08 -81.49 -101.89
CA VAL A 289 3.41 -80.88 -101.83
C VAL A 289 3.61 -80.08 -100.54
N ALA A 290 2.62 -79.31 -100.10
CA ALA A 290 2.65 -78.60 -98.81
C ALA A 290 2.74 -79.58 -97.63
N ALA A 291 1.93 -80.65 -97.67
CA ALA A 291 1.98 -81.73 -96.69
C ALA A 291 3.34 -82.44 -96.67
N ALA A 292 3.91 -82.72 -97.84
CA ALA A 292 5.19 -83.39 -97.99
C ALA A 292 6.37 -82.50 -97.56
N TYR A 293 6.29 -81.20 -97.82
CA TYR A 293 7.25 -80.21 -97.32
C TYR A 293 7.23 -80.15 -95.80
N ALA A 294 6.03 -80.01 -95.20
CA ALA A 294 5.87 -79.96 -93.75
C ALA A 294 6.29 -81.27 -93.05
N ALA A 295 6.16 -82.42 -93.72
CA ALA A 295 6.63 -83.72 -93.24
C ALA A 295 8.11 -84.01 -93.56
N GLY A 296 8.82 -83.08 -94.22
CA GLY A 296 10.25 -83.21 -94.54
C GLY A 296 10.57 -84.20 -95.65
N PHE A 297 9.60 -84.61 -96.47
CA PHE A 297 9.87 -85.52 -97.58
C PHE A 297 10.71 -84.86 -98.67
N PRO A 298 11.62 -85.61 -99.32
CA PRO A 298 12.43 -85.07 -100.41
C PRO A 298 11.56 -84.73 -101.63
N VAL A 299 11.94 -83.68 -102.38
CA VAL A 299 11.24 -83.17 -103.58
C VAL A 299 10.88 -84.28 -104.57
N ARG A 300 11.76 -85.28 -104.77
CA ARG A 300 11.50 -86.43 -105.65
C ARG A 300 10.34 -87.30 -105.18
N GLN A 301 10.17 -87.46 -103.87
CA GLN A 301 9.08 -88.26 -103.30
C GLN A 301 7.76 -87.50 -103.40
N ALA A 302 7.76 -86.19 -103.13
CA ALA A 302 6.60 -85.34 -103.36
C ALA A 302 6.20 -85.28 -104.85
N ALA A 303 7.15 -85.31 -105.78
CA ALA A 303 6.88 -85.44 -107.22
C ALA A 303 6.21 -86.78 -107.58
N LYS A 304 6.65 -87.88 -106.97
CA LYS A 304 5.98 -89.19 -107.14
C LYS A 304 4.57 -89.21 -106.55
N LEU A 305 4.36 -88.61 -105.38
CA LEU A 305 3.05 -88.56 -104.72
C LEU A 305 2.05 -87.65 -105.44
N SER A 306 2.53 -86.57 -106.07
CA SER A 306 1.68 -85.65 -106.83
C SER A 306 1.48 -86.05 -108.29
N GLY A 307 2.41 -86.81 -108.88
CA GLY A 307 2.43 -87.10 -110.31
C GLY A 307 2.89 -85.92 -111.18
N TRP A 308 3.41 -84.85 -110.56
CA TRP A 308 3.94 -83.68 -111.23
C TRP A 308 5.45 -83.75 -111.40
N SER A 309 6.00 -82.92 -112.30
CA SER A 309 7.44 -82.88 -112.54
C SER A 309 8.19 -82.40 -111.30
N VAL A 310 9.40 -82.92 -111.11
CA VAL A 310 10.31 -82.53 -110.02
C VAL A 310 10.57 -81.02 -110.03
N GLY A 311 10.64 -80.40 -111.22
CA GLY A 311 10.79 -78.96 -111.37
C GLY A 311 9.62 -78.17 -110.79
N TRP A 312 8.38 -78.57 -111.08
CA TRP A 312 7.19 -77.91 -110.53
C TRP A 312 7.10 -78.07 -109.01
N VAL A 313 7.41 -79.28 -108.49
CA VAL A 313 7.43 -79.52 -107.03
C VAL A 313 8.55 -78.76 -106.33
N SER A 314 9.72 -78.62 -106.95
CA SER A 314 10.84 -77.86 -106.38
C SER A 314 10.52 -76.38 -106.21
N THR A 315 9.82 -75.77 -107.18
CA THR A 315 9.37 -74.38 -107.06
C THR A 315 8.42 -74.21 -105.87
N ARG A 316 7.48 -75.15 -105.68
CA ARG A 316 6.55 -75.11 -104.54
C ARG A 316 7.23 -75.37 -103.19
N TYR A 317 8.25 -76.22 -103.14
CA TYR A 317 9.08 -76.39 -101.95
C TYR A 317 9.86 -75.11 -101.60
N ALA A 318 10.31 -74.35 -102.59
CA ALA A 318 10.99 -73.07 -102.37
C ALA A 318 10.02 -72.02 -101.80
N GLU A 319 8.79 -71.93 -102.32
CA GLU A 319 7.75 -71.04 -101.79
C GLU A 319 7.45 -71.34 -100.30
N HIS A 320 7.40 -72.61 -99.89
CA HIS A 320 7.22 -72.98 -98.48
C HIS A 320 8.47 -72.74 -97.60
N ARG A 321 9.64 -72.51 -98.21
CA ARG A 321 10.89 -72.18 -97.51
C ARG A 321 11.06 -70.69 -97.27
N GLU A 322 10.37 -69.85 -98.04
CA GLU A 322 10.39 -68.39 -97.92
C GLU A 322 9.09 -67.77 -97.34
N PRO A 323 8.53 -68.23 -96.21
CA PRO A 323 7.36 -67.58 -95.62
C PRO A 323 7.69 -66.35 -94.74
N ASP A 324 8.92 -65.84 -94.74
CA ASP A 324 9.41 -64.91 -93.69
C ASP A 324 9.89 -63.53 -94.18
N ALA A 325 9.60 -63.16 -95.44
CA ALA A 325 9.89 -61.82 -95.96
C ALA A 325 8.82 -60.78 -95.58
N ASP A 326 7.54 -61.16 -95.51
CA ASP A 326 6.43 -60.22 -95.27
C ASP A 326 6.08 -60.00 -93.78
N ARG A 327 6.53 -60.86 -92.84
CA ARG A 327 6.20 -60.72 -91.41
C ARG A 327 7.11 -59.78 -90.62
N ARG A 328 8.23 -59.33 -91.18
CA ARG A 328 9.13 -58.36 -90.51
C ARG A 328 8.72 -56.89 -90.70
N ALA A 329 7.80 -56.58 -91.62
CA ALA A 329 7.34 -55.21 -91.84
C ALA A 329 6.33 -54.71 -90.80
N ASP A 330 5.52 -55.59 -90.20
CA ASP A 330 4.40 -55.17 -89.34
C ASP A 330 4.76 -54.97 -87.86
N LEU A 331 5.93 -55.44 -87.40
CA LEU A 331 6.35 -55.29 -85.99
C LEU A 331 7.07 -53.96 -85.68
N ALA A 332 7.28 -53.10 -86.68
CA ALA A 332 7.98 -51.82 -86.50
C ALA A 332 7.05 -50.61 -86.24
N ILE A 333 5.73 -50.74 -86.35
CA ILE A 333 4.78 -49.60 -86.32
C ILE A 333 4.04 -49.46 -84.97
N ALA A 334 4.07 -50.45 -84.08
CA ALA A 334 3.24 -50.46 -82.86
C ALA A 334 4.00 -50.19 -81.54
N SER A 335 5.04 -49.36 -81.57
CA SER A 335 5.68 -48.84 -80.35
C SER A 335 6.11 -47.38 -80.52
N GLN A 336 5.14 -46.47 -80.47
CA GLN A 336 5.34 -45.06 -80.10
C GLN A 336 4.33 -44.67 -79.04
#